data_AF-A0A1E4NQY6-F1
#
_entry.id   AF-A0A1E4NQY6-F1
#
_cell.length_a   1.000
_cell.length_b   1.000
_cell.length_c   1.000
_cell.angle_alpha   90.00
_cell.angle_beta   90.00
_cell.angle_gamma   90.00
#
_symmetry.space_group_name_H-M   'P 1'
#
loop_
_entity.id
_entity.type
_entity.pdbx_description
1 polymer ?
#
loop_
_entity_poly.entity_id
_entity_poly.type
_entity_poly.pdbx_seq_one_letter_code
_entity_poly.pdbx_strand_id
1 'polypeptide(L)'
;MHGPRQSPAQAFRPLAEQTLSRAAGAPLSLGNRVELLIDARANFDAWLEAIANARHNILFGNYIFRDDATGREFVSALAERARAGVRVSVLHDWLGCLGQSRARFWQPLREAGGEARTFNPFDPLSPFGWINRDHRKLLTVDGRIGFVSGVCVSAAWLGDPARGREPWRDTGIALQGPAIADLEHAFAETWASLGRPLAPATSPQDGEAPAGDVALRVIATQPSSTGTYRLDQLIAGLARQRLWLTDAYFVGVAPYVSALTNAVRDGVDVRLLVPGASDVPVVAALSRTGYRALLEAGIRIYEWNGPMLHAKSAVADNLWARVGSSNLNVASWLGNCEIDVAIENAAFVEQLAEQYERDLAHATEIVLSRRRARPVSPVPHHSHGSGSHGSASRSAVGAMRMATTLGAALSNRRVLSDTETRPLVGGALLLFAIAAIAALWPRVLAWPLGALAAWIGISFAARWVRMRRRRHRASRSSAQGASGPAAAQPPEHDP
;
A
#
# COMPACT_ATOMS: atom_id res chain seq x y z
N MET A 1 12.58 50.72 -18.08
CA MET A 1 12.38 49.83 -16.92
C MET A 1 12.41 48.39 -17.42
N HIS A 2 13.50 47.67 -17.20
CA HIS A 2 13.54 46.21 -17.40
C HIS A 2 13.47 45.59 -16.02
N GLY A 3 12.37 44.90 -15.72
CA GLY A 3 12.24 44.11 -14.51
C GLY A 3 13.37 43.07 -14.41
N PRO A 4 13.73 42.62 -13.20
CA PRO A 4 14.82 41.67 -13.03
C PRO A 4 14.53 40.41 -13.85
N ARG A 5 15.45 40.07 -14.78
CA ARG A 5 15.39 38.83 -15.55
C ARG A 5 15.48 37.67 -14.58
N GLN A 6 14.39 36.90 -14.44
CA GLN A 6 14.40 35.66 -13.66
C GLN A 6 15.46 34.72 -14.22
N SER A 7 16.22 34.07 -13.35
CA SER A 7 17.19 33.09 -13.82
C SER A 7 16.45 31.90 -14.44
N PRO A 8 17.02 31.19 -15.44
CA PRO A 8 16.39 30.00 -16.01
C PRO A 8 15.96 28.98 -14.95
N ALA A 9 16.75 28.81 -13.89
CA ALA A 9 16.42 27.94 -12.75
C ALA A 9 15.15 28.37 -11.99
N GLN A 10 14.89 29.68 -11.86
CA GLN A 10 13.65 30.20 -11.26
C GLN A 10 12.43 29.97 -12.16
N ALA A 11 12.61 29.94 -13.48
CA ALA A 11 11.53 29.68 -14.44
C ALA A 11 11.12 28.18 -14.50
N PHE A 12 12.04 27.24 -14.23
CA PHE A 12 11.76 25.80 -14.28
C PHE A 12 11.11 25.25 -13.00
N ARG A 13 11.28 25.91 -11.85
CA ARG A 13 10.76 25.43 -10.57
C ARG A 13 9.22 25.27 -10.55
N PRO A 14 8.41 26.25 -11.02
CA PRO A 14 6.96 26.08 -11.08
C PRO A 14 6.52 24.94 -12.01
N LEU A 15 7.25 24.71 -13.12
CA LEU A 15 6.97 23.60 -14.03
C LEU A 15 7.27 22.24 -13.39
N ALA A 16 8.37 22.14 -12.65
CA ALA A 16 8.71 20.93 -11.89
C ALA A 16 7.66 20.66 -10.80
N GLU A 17 7.32 21.67 -10.00
CA GLU A 17 6.29 21.57 -8.95
C GLU A 17 4.93 21.15 -9.53
N GLN A 18 4.51 21.74 -10.64
CA GLN A 18 3.27 21.36 -11.33
C GLN A 18 3.32 19.92 -11.85
N THR A 19 4.46 19.49 -12.40
CA THR A 19 4.64 18.12 -12.91
C THR A 19 4.56 17.10 -11.78
N LEU A 20 5.25 17.36 -10.66
CA LEU A 20 5.20 16.51 -9.47
C LEU A 20 3.79 16.42 -8.90
N SER A 21 3.06 17.54 -8.79
CA SER A 21 1.68 17.53 -8.28
C SER A 21 0.72 16.75 -9.21
N ARG A 22 0.85 16.89 -10.54
CA ARG A 22 0.04 16.13 -11.51
C ARG A 22 0.37 14.63 -11.51
N ALA A 23 1.64 14.29 -11.35
CA ALA A 23 2.09 12.90 -11.28
C ALA A 23 1.63 12.23 -9.99
N ALA A 24 1.78 12.91 -8.85
CA ALA A 24 1.27 12.45 -7.57
C ALA A 24 -0.27 12.36 -7.57
N GLY A 25 -0.94 13.27 -8.28
CA GLY A 25 -2.38 13.47 -8.12
C GLY A 25 -2.74 14.22 -6.83
N ALA A 26 -1.77 14.93 -6.25
CA ALA A 26 -1.88 15.63 -4.98
C ALA A 26 -1.18 17.00 -5.05
N PRO A 27 -1.77 18.07 -4.50
CA PRO A 27 -1.14 19.38 -4.45
C PRO A 27 0.01 19.42 -3.43
N LEU A 28 0.93 20.36 -3.59
CA LEU A 28 1.93 20.66 -2.56
C LEU A 28 1.28 21.46 -1.43
N SER A 29 1.34 20.92 -0.22
CA SER A 29 0.91 21.56 1.02
C SER A 29 2.13 22.14 1.74
N LEU A 30 2.04 23.40 2.14
CA LEU A 30 3.09 24.13 2.87
C LEU A 30 2.68 24.30 4.33
N GLY A 31 3.65 24.62 5.19
CA GLY A 31 3.36 25.00 6.57
C GLY A 31 3.16 23.83 7.52
N ASN A 32 3.70 22.65 7.22
CA ASN A 32 3.49 21.45 8.02
C ASN A 32 4.65 21.23 9.01
N ARG A 33 4.39 20.48 10.07
CA ARG A 33 5.41 19.87 10.95
C ARG A 33 5.36 18.37 10.75
N VAL A 34 6.51 17.74 10.55
CA VAL A 34 6.63 16.29 10.39
C VAL A 34 7.69 15.77 11.36
N GLU A 35 7.37 14.67 12.03
CA GLU A 35 8.26 13.99 12.97
C GLU A 35 8.38 12.51 12.58
N LEU A 36 9.61 12.01 12.56
CA LEU A 36 9.92 10.63 12.18
C LEU A 36 9.68 9.68 13.36
N LEU A 37 8.91 8.62 13.15
CA LEU A 37 8.59 7.61 14.15
C LEU A 37 9.15 6.25 13.73
N ILE A 38 10.11 5.73 14.50
CA ILE A 38 10.81 4.48 14.22
C ILE A 38 10.20 3.33 15.01
N ASP A 39 9.79 2.30 14.27
CA ASP A 39 9.20 1.06 14.76
C ASP A 39 7.88 1.23 15.51
N ALA A 40 7.26 0.09 15.84
CA ALA A 40 5.93 0.10 16.42
C ALA A 40 5.86 0.71 17.82
N ARG A 41 6.94 0.68 18.61
CA ARG A 41 6.94 1.29 19.94
C ARG A 41 6.67 2.80 19.85
N ALA A 42 7.50 3.52 19.09
CA ALA A 42 7.33 4.97 18.93
C ALA A 42 5.99 5.32 18.27
N ASN A 43 5.56 4.55 17.26
CA ASN A 43 4.27 4.78 16.61
C ASN A 43 3.10 4.54 17.58
N PHE A 44 3.05 3.40 18.27
CA PHE A 44 1.92 3.08 19.14
C PHE A 44 1.84 3.98 20.36
N ASP A 45 2.97 4.34 20.97
CA ASP A 45 2.99 5.25 22.11
C ASP A 45 2.41 6.63 21.68
N ALA A 46 2.84 7.17 20.54
CA ALA A 46 2.31 8.42 20.00
C ALA A 46 0.82 8.33 19.58
N TRP A 47 0.40 7.21 18.99
CA TRP A 47 -0.99 7.01 18.59
C TRP A 47 -1.92 6.90 19.79
N LEU A 48 -1.53 6.13 20.81
CA LEU A 48 -2.30 5.96 22.04
C LEU A 48 -2.37 7.26 22.83
N GLU A 49 -1.28 8.04 22.88
CA GLU A 49 -1.29 9.38 23.49
C GLU A 49 -2.25 10.32 22.74
N ALA A 50 -2.21 10.35 21.41
CA ALA A 50 -3.12 11.17 20.62
C ALA A 50 -4.58 10.74 20.82
N ILE A 51 -4.86 9.43 20.81
CA ILE A 51 -6.19 8.87 21.08
C ILE A 51 -6.66 9.29 22.48
N ALA A 52 -5.84 9.13 23.51
CA ALA A 52 -6.22 9.47 24.89
C ALA A 52 -6.58 10.96 25.05
N ASN A 53 -5.93 11.84 24.29
CA ASN A 53 -6.15 13.28 24.33
C ASN A 53 -7.26 13.78 23.37
N ALA A 54 -7.87 12.90 22.58
CA ALA A 54 -8.91 13.26 21.62
C ALA A 54 -10.14 13.89 22.29
N ARG A 55 -10.69 14.94 21.66
CA ARG A 55 -11.83 15.73 22.16
C ARG A 55 -13.05 15.72 21.25
N HIS A 56 -12.86 15.52 19.95
CA HIS A 56 -13.89 15.71 18.94
C HIS A 56 -14.06 14.48 18.05
N ASN A 57 -12.98 14.02 17.42
CA ASN A 57 -13.05 12.89 16.51
C ASN A 57 -11.74 12.10 16.41
N ILE A 58 -11.87 10.83 16.08
CA ILE A 58 -10.78 9.91 15.75
C ILE A 58 -11.15 9.18 14.46
N LEU A 59 -10.31 9.31 13.44
CA LEU A 59 -10.41 8.55 12.20
C LEU A 59 -9.21 7.60 12.12
N PHE A 60 -9.45 6.29 12.18
CA PHE A 60 -8.37 5.31 12.21
C PHE A 60 -8.55 4.25 11.13
N GLY A 61 -7.72 4.29 10.09
CA GLY A 61 -7.61 3.24 9.08
C GLY A 61 -6.36 2.39 9.29
N ASN A 62 -6.50 1.07 9.29
CA ASN A 62 -5.33 0.19 9.29
C ASN A 62 -5.55 -1.12 8.50
N TYR A 63 -4.47 -1.54 7.84
CA TYR A 63 -4.14 -2.89 7.36
C TYR A 63 -4.80 -4.02 8.14
N ILE A 64 -4.26 -4.14 9.34
CA ILE A 64 -4.45 -5.26 10.24
C ILE A 64 -4.77 -4.67 11.60
N PHE A 65 -5.89 -5.09 12.14
CA PHE A 65 -6.10 -5.17 13.58
C PHE A 65 -6.02 -6.64 13.94
N ARG A 66 -5.16 -7.01 14.87
CA ARG A 66 -5.05 -8.40 15.37
C ARG A 66 -5.78 -8.52 16.70
N ASP A 67 -6.54 -9.59 16.90
CA ASP A 67 -7.16 -9.91 18.20
C ASP A 67 -6.11 -10.45 19.19
N ASP A 68 -5.12 -9.62 19.52
CA ASP A 68 -4.08 -9.84 20.50
C ASP A 68 -4.07 -8.72 21.56
N ALA A 69 -3.06 -8.70 22.43
CA ALA A 69 -2.98 -7.71 23.50
C ALA A 69 -2.96 -6.27 22.95
N THR A 70 -2.16 -6.02 21.90
CA THR A 70 -2.04 -4.71 21.25
C THR A 70 -3.37 -4.30 20.60
N GLY A 71 -4.00 -5.17 19.82
CA GLY A 71 -5.28 -4.81 19.20
C GLY A 71 -6.40 -4.55 20.22
N ARG A 72 -6.44 -5.32 21.32
CA ARG A 72 -7.41 -5.09 22.40
C ARG A 72 -7.15 -3.80 23.17
N GLU A 73 -5.88 -3.42 23.35
CA GLU A 73 -5.49 -2.13 23.93
C GLU A 73 -6.03 -0.96 23.09
N PHE A 74 -5.78 -0.97 21.78
CA PHE A 74 -6.32 0.05 20.87
C PHE A 74 -7.85 0.08 20.89
N VAL A 75 -8.53 -1.07 20.81
CA VAL A 75 -10.00 -1.11 20.90
C VAL A 75 -10.50 -0.53 22.22
N SER A 76 -9.82 -0.83 23.33
CA SER A 76 -10.20 -0.32 24.65
C SER A 76 -10.05 1.20 24.75
N ALA A 77 -8.93 1.75 24.27
CA ALA A 77 -8.68 3.20 24.22
C ALA A 77 -9.71 3.93 23.34
N LEU A 78 -9.99 3.39 22.16
CA LEU A 78 -11.00 3.91 21.24
C LEU A 78 -12.41 3.86 21.83
N ALA A 79 -12.78 2.75 22.48
CA ALA A 79 -14.07 2.59 23.14
C ALA A 79 -14.22 3.52 24.36
N GLU A 80 -13.13 3.81 25.06
CA GLU A 80 -13.13 4.76 26.17
C GLU A 80 -13.39 6.19 25.68
N ARG A 81 -12.69 6.64 24.62
CA ARG A 81 -12.96 7.95 24.00
C ARG A 81 -14.37 8.05 23.41
N ALA A 82 -14.88 6.99 22.79
CA ALA A 82 -16.25 6.95 22.30
C ALA A 82 -17.27 7.14 23.44
N ARG A 83 -17.06 6.49 24.60
CA ARG A 83 -17.89 6.72 25.81
C ARG A 83 -17.79 8.16 26.33
N ALA A 84 -16.66 8.81 26.16
CA ALA A 84 -16.47 10.22 26.49
C ALA A 84 -17.12 11.20 25.48
N GLY A 85 -17.83 10.69 24.46
CA GLY A 85 -18.53 11.49 23.46
C GLY A 85 -17.69 11.86 22.23
N VAL A 86 -16.46 11.36 22.12
CA VAL A 86 -15.62 11.55 20.94
C VAL A 86 -16.16 10.70 19.79
N ARG A 87 -16.27 11.26 18.58
CA ARG A 87 -16.69 10.50 17.40
C ARG A 87 -15.56 9.59 16.93
N VAL A 88 -15.72 8.28 17.09
CA VAL A 88 -14.70 7.29 16.68
C VAL A 88 -15.14 6.52 15.44
N SER A 89 -14.34 6.60 14.37
CA SER A 89 -14.57 5.91 13.10
C SER A 89 -13.35 5.07 12.71
N VAL A 90 -13.55 3.77 12.56
CA VAL A 90 -12.48 2.81 12.26
C VAL A 90 -12.70 2.12 10.91
N LEU A 91 -11.69 2.15 10.04
CA LEU A 91 -11.61 1.36 8.83
C LEU A 91 -10.61 0.23 9.02
N HIS A 92 -11.01 -0.99 8.68
CA HIS A 92 -10.12 -2.14 8.65
C HIS A 92 -10.36 -2.99 7.42
N ASP A 93 -9.30 -3.62 6.91
CA ASP A 93 -9.39 -4.44 5.72
C ASP A 93 -9.85 -5.88 6.03
N TRP A 94 -10.70 -6.44 5.16
CA TRP A 94 -11.24 -7.78 5.36
C TRP A 94 -10.20 -8.89 5.38
N LEU A 95 -9.31 -9.00 4.37
CA LEU A 95 -8.33 -10.10 4.37
C LEU A 95 -7.11 -9.81 5.23
N GLY A 96 -6.75 -8.54 5.48
CA GLY A 96 -5.77 -8.20 6.51
C GLY A 96 -6.22 -8.68 7.91
N CYS A 97 -7.52 -8.62 8.17
CA CYS A 97 -8.13 -9.04 9.43
C CYS A 97 -8.75 -10.45 9.42
N LEU A 98 -8.55 -11.25 8.37
CA LEU A 98 -9.27 -12.51 8.17
C LEU A 98 -9.09 -13.44 9.36
N GLY A 99 -10.20 -13.84 9.98
CA GLY A 99 -10.21 -14.79 11.09
C GLY A 99 -9.89 -14.21 12.47
N GLN A 100 -9.38 -12.98 12.58
CA GLN A 100 -8.94 -12.38 13.85
C GLN A 100 -9.92 -11.31 14.35
N SER A 101 -10.13 -10.24 13.58
CA SER A 101 -10.94 -9.08 14.01
C SER A 101 -12.39 -9.18 13.56
N ARG A 102 -13.06 -10.22 14.06
CA ARG A 102 -14.49 -10.49 13.80
C ARG A 102 -15.40 -9.52 14.58
N ALA A 103 -16.71 -9.64 14.41
CA ALA A 103 -17.69 -8.77 15.06
C ALA A 103 -17.48 -8.58 16.58
N ARG A 104 -17.11 -9.65 17.30
CA ARG A 104 -16.84 -9.63 18.75
C ARG A 104 -15.66 -8.74 19.14
N PHE A 105 -14.64 -8.63 18.29
CA PHE A 105 -13.45 -7.82 18.56
C PHE A 105 -13.81 -6.34 18.59
N TRP A 106 -14.74 -5.93 17.71
CA TRP A 106 -15.23 -4.55 17.62
C TRP A 106 -16.42 -4.23 18.53
N GLN A 107 -16.95 -5.24 19.25
CA GLN A 107 -18.15 -5.06 20.07
C GLN A 107 -17.98 -3.98 21.15
N PRO A 108 -16.88 -3.91 21.91
CA PRO A 108 -16.70 -2.87 22.93
C PRO A 108 -16.76 -1.45 22.35
N LEU A 109 -16.17 -1.24 21.16
CA LEU A 109 -16.20 0.04 20.46
C LEU A 109 -17.64 0.40 20.01
N ARG A 110 -18.38 -0.58 19.48
CA ARG A 110 -19.75 -0.36 19.00
C ARG A 110 -20.72 -0.07 20.15
N GLU A 111 -20.58 -0.76 21.27
CA GLU A 111 -21.37 -0.51 22.49
C GLU A 111 -21.08 0.87 23.08
N ALA A 112 -19.83 1.35 22.93
CA ALA A 112 -19.43 2.70 23.30
C ALA A 112 -19.91 3.81 22.34
N GLY A 113 -20.59 3.46 21.24
CA GLY A 113 -21.08 4.41 20.23
C GLY A 113 -20.12 4.69 19.07
N GLY A 114 -18.96 4.02 19.02
CA GLY A 114 -18.04 4.10 17.88
C GLY A 114 -18.47 3.22 16.70
N GLU A 115 -17.97 3.55 15.51
CA GLU A 115 -18.24 2.79 14.29
C GLU A 115 -16.97 2.12 13.76
N ALA A 116 -17.08 0.83 13.38
CA ALA A 116 -16.02 0.10 12.69
C ALA A 116 -16.57 -0.55 11.42
N ARG A 117 -15.98 -0.19 10.27
CA ARG A 117 -16.37 -0.68 8.94
C ARG A 117 -15.27 -1.53 8.33
N THR A 118 -15.69 -2.60 7.66
CA THR A 118 -14.80 -3.53 6.98
C THR A 118 -14.72 -3.18 5.50
N PHE A 119 -13.52 -2.95 5.00
CA PHE A 119 -13.28 -2.71 3.57
C PHE A 119 -13.26 -4.03 2.78
N ASN A 120 -13.97 -4.04 1.64
CA ASN A 120 -14.06 -5.12 0.66
C ASN A 120 -14.12 -6.56 1.23
N PRO A 121 -15.11 -6.88 2.09
CA PRO A 121 -15.36 -8.27 2.46
C PRO A 121 -15.71 -9.12 1.24
N PHE A 122 -15.40 -10.42 1.33
CA PHE A 122 -15.81 -11.36 0.29
C PHE A 122 -17.33 -11.34 0.10
N ASP A 123 -17.77 -11.01 -1.11
CA ASP A 123 -19.16 -11.04 -1.54
C ASP A 123 -19.29 -12.11 -2.64
N PRO A 124 -20.08 -13.19 -2.43
CA PRO A 124 -20.41 -14.15 -3.47
C PRO A 124 -21.07 -13.55 -4.72
N LEU A 125 -21.50 -12.29 -4.71
CA LEU A 125 -22.07 -11.62 -5.90
C LEU A 125 -21.07 -10.65 -6.55
N SER A 126 -19.84 -10.62 -6.07
CA SER A 126 -18.73 -9.85 -6.63
C SER A 126 -17.45 -10.70 -6.64
N PRO A 127 -17.31 -11.64 -7.61
CA PRO A 127 -16.23 -12.62 -7.64
C PRO A 127 -14.81 -12.05 -7.57
N PHE A 128 -14.63 -10.80 -8.01
CA PHE A 128 -13.35 -10.07 -8.02
C PHE A 128 -13.36 -8.83 -7.11
N GLY A 129 -14.45 -8.56 -6.38
CA GLY A 129 -14.58 -7.36 -5.54
C GLY A 129 -13.63 -7.31 -4.34
N TRP A 130 -13.07 -8.46 -3.96
CA TRP A 130 -12.15 -8.60 -2.83
C TRP A 130 -10.67 -8.41 -3.21
N ILE A 131 -10.35 -8.20 -4.50
CA ILE A 131 -8.97 -8.07 -5.00
C ILE A 131 -8.32 -6.78 -4.49
N ASN A 132 -9.03 -5.66 -4.62
CA ASN A 132 -8.54 -4.34 -4.23
C ASN A 132 -8.65 -4.17 -2.72
N ARG A 133 -7.59 -3.67 -2.06
CA ARG A 133 -7.50 -3.60 -0.59
C ARG A 133 -7.22 -2.22 -0.09
N ASP A 134 -7.73 -1.93 1.10
CA ASP A 134 -7.35 -0.72 1.80
C ASP A 134 -6.10 -1.02 2.60
N HIS A 135 -4.95 -0.75 2.00
CA HIS A 135 -3.65 -1.05 2.60
C HIS A 135 -3.08 0.16 3.38
N ARG A 136 -3.86 1.22 3.55
CA ARG A 136 -3.45 2.42 4.29
C ARG A 136 -3.33 2.13 5.78
N LYS A 137 -2.37 2.80 6.41
CA LYS A 137 -2.29 2.92 7.86
C LYS A 137 -2.22 4.40 8.18
N LEU A 138 -3.37 4.94 8.59
CA LEU A 138 -3.57 6.36 8.83
C LEU A 138 -4.39 6.53 10.11
N LEU A 139 -4.02 7.51 10.93
CA LEU A 139 -4.77 7.93 12.11
C LEU A 139 -4.84 9.44 12.09
N THR A 140 -6.02 10.03 12.23
CA THR A 140 -6.18 11.45 12.52
C THR A 140 -6.97 11.64 13.80
N VAL A 141 -6.58 12.65 14.57
CA VAL A 141 -7.25 13.03 15.81
C VAL A 141 -7.56 14.52 15.78
N ASP A 142 -8.84 14.84 15.96
CA ASP A 142 -9.41 16.18 16.07
C ASP A 142 -9.09 17.12 14.89
N GLY A 143 -8.69 16.60 13.73
CA GLY A 143 -8.18 17.40 12.62
C GLY A 143 -6.89 18.17 12.95
N ARG A 144 -6.17 17.78 14.01
CA ARG A 144 -4.99 18.51 14.53
C ARG A 144 -3.69 17.75 14.36
N ILE A 145 -3.73 16.43 14.57
CA ILE A 145 -2.57 15.55 14.44
C ILE A 145 -2.94 14.34 13.60
N GLY A 146 -2.02 13.94 12.73
CA GLY A 146 -2.18 12.81 11.85
C GLY A 146 -0.95 11.91 11.87
N PHE A 147 -1.13 10.66 11.52
CA PHE A 147 -0.06 9.68 11.43
C PHE A 147 -0.20 8.87 10.17
N VAL A 148 0.95 8.58 9.53
CA VAL A 148 1.05 7.69 8.37
C VAL A 148 2.22 6.74 8.61
N SER A 149 2.04 5.44 8.38
CA SER A 149 3.10 4.46 8.61
C SER A 149 2.98 3.20 7.76
N GLY A 150 4.00 2.33 7.83
CA GLY A 150 3.90 0.92 7.42
C GLY A 150 3.37 -0.01 8.52
N VAL A 151 3.19 0.49 9.75
CA VAL A 151 2.91 -0.30 10.96
C VAL A 151 1.45 -0.75 11.04
N CYS A 152 1.27 -2.04 11.31
CA CYS A 152 -0.02 -2.67 11.56
C CYS A 152 -0.30 -2.85 13.05
N VAL A 153 -1.56 -2.77 13.48
CA VAL A 153 -1.96 -2.98 14.89
C VAL A 153 -1.91 -4.46 15.25
N SER A 154 -0.74 -4.90 15.73
CA SER A 154 -0.42 -6.29 16.02
C SER A 154 0.82 -6.39 16.90
N ALA A 155 0.79 -7.24 17.93
CA ALA A 155 1.91 -7.49 18.83
C ALA A 155 3.17 -8.00 18.09
N ALA A 156 3.00 -8.58 16.89
CA ALA A 156 4.12 -9.01 16.05
C ALA A 156 5.13 -7.90 15.75
N TRP A 157 4.70 -6.64 15.61
CA TRP A 157 5.62 -5.52 15.35
C TRP A 157 6.42 -5.13 16.60
N LEU A 158 5.91 -5.39 17.81
CA LEU A 158 6.61 -5.12 19.06
C LEU A 158 7.63 -6.20 19.43
N GLY A 159 7.60 -7.34 18.74
CA GLY A 159 8.38 -8.52 19.10
C GLY A 159 7.84 -9.20 20.37
N ASP A 160 8.63 -10.13 20.90
CA ASP A 160 8.37 -10.85 22.14
C ASP A 160 9.72 -11.20 22.78
N PRO A 161 10.28 -10.31 23.64
CA PRO A 161 11.57 -10.53 24.28
C PRO A 161 11.61 -11.82 25.11
N ALA A 162 10.48 -12.20 25.74
CA ALA A 162 10.38 -13.42 26.52
C ALA A 162 10.54 -14.69 25.67
N ARG A 163 10.30 -14.57 24.35
CA ARG A 163 10.52 -15.65 23.36
C ARG A 163 11.71 -15.38 22.44
N GLY A 164 12.56 -14.39 22.75
CA GLY A 164 13.70 -14.02 21.92
C GLY A 164 13.32 -13.53 20.52
N ARG A 165 12.13 -12.96 20.34
CA ARG A 165 11.67 -12.41 19.07
C ARG A 165 11.87 -10.91 19.06
N GLU A 166 12.75 -10.42 18.20
CA GLU A 166 12.96 -9.00 17.98
C GLU A 166 11.73 -8.33 17.33
N PRO A 167 11.55 -7.01 17.53
CA PRO A 167 10.52 -6.23 16.86
C PRO A 167 10.73 -6.17 15.34
N TRP A 168 9.68 -5.84 14.61
CA TRP A 168 9.78 -5.57 13.18
C TRP A 168 10.27 -4.14 12.96
N ARG A 169 11.18 -3.96 12.00
CA ARG A 169 11.70 -2.66 11.61
C ARG A 169 10.70 -1.98 10.65
N ASP A 170 10.14 -0.83 11.03
CA ASP A 170 9.15 -0.12 10.22
C ASP A 170 9.20 1.41 10.42
N THR A 171 8.80 2.20 9.43
CA THR A 171 8.92 3.66 9.47
C THR A 171 7.54 4.31 9.39
N GLY A 172 7.28 5.25 10.28
CA GLY A 172 6.10 6.10 10.27
C GLY A 172 6.44 7.57 10.50
N ILE A 173 5.43 8.42 10.42
CA ILE A 173 5.53 9.84 10.67
C ILE A 173 4.32 10.35 11.46
N ALA A 174 4.54 11.34 12.31
CA ALA A 174 3.51 12.22 12.85
C ALA A 174 3.48 13.53 12.06
N LEU A 175 2.29 14.06 11.81
CA LEU A 175 2.03 15.25 11.02
C LEU A 175 1.14 16.22 11.79
N GLN A 176 1.42 17.52 11.62
CA GLN A 176 0.56 18.62 12.04
C GLN A 176 0.58 19.70 10.94
N GLY A 177 -0.51 20.46 10.81
CA GLY A 177 -0.66 21.52 9.82
C GLY A 177 -1.62 21.16 8.68
N PRO A 178 -1.65 21.97 7.60
CA PRO A 178 -2.69 21.91 6.57
C PRO A 178 -2.88 20.54 5.91
N ALA A 179 -1.85 19.70 5.85
CA ALA A 179 -1.91 18.37 5.27
C ALA A 179 -2.84 17.38 6.01
N ILE A 180 -3.28 17.68 7.23
CA ILE A 180 -4.24 16.83 7.95
C ILE A 180 -5.56 16.73 7.18
N ALA A 181 -6.00 17.81 6.53
CA ALA A 181 -7.20 17.81 5.72
C ALA A 181 -7.15 16.77 4.58
N ASP A 182 -5.98 16.57 3.96
CA ASP A 182 -5.80 15.57 2.91
C ASP A 182 -5.90 14.13 3.45
N LEU A 183 -5.39 13.88 4.67
CA LEU A 183 -5.53 12.58 5.34
C LEU A 183 -6.99 12.28 5.68
N GLU A 184 -7.71 13.26 6.23
CA GLU A 184 -9.12 13.13 6.58
C GLU A 184 -9.98 12.95 5.34
N HIS A 185 -9.67 13.66 4.25
CA HIS A 185 -10.35 13.49 2.96
C HIS A 185 -10.17 12.07 2.44
N ALA A 186 -8.95 11.55 2.41
CA ALA A 186 -8.67 10.18 1.98
C ALA A 186 -9.45 9.13 2.79
N PHE A 187 -9.54 9.32 4.11
CA PHE A 187 -10.34 8.46 4.98
C PHE A 187 -11.84 8.59 4.66
N ALA A 188 -12.35 9.83 4.57
CA ALA A 188 -13.76 10.13 4.34
C ALA A 188 -14.28 9.57 3.01
N GLU A 189 -13.49 9.65 1.94
CA GLU A 189 -13.82 9.05 0.64
C GLU A 189 -14.09 7.55 0.77
N THR A 190 -13.20 6.84 1.46
CA THR A 190 -13.33 5.39 1.62
C THR A 190 -14.47 5.05 2.57
N TRP A 191 -14.62 5.81 3.65
CA TRP A 191 -15.73 5.68 4.57
C TRP A 191 -17.09 5.80 3.87
N ALA A 192 -17.25 6.82 3.02
CA ALA A 192 -18.45 7.05 2.23
C ALA A 192 -18.72 5.95 1.20
N SER A 193 -17.67 5.34 0.63
CA SER A 193 -17.84 4.20 -0.29
C SER A 193 -18.44 2.95 0.38
N LEU A 194 -18.27 2.82 1.71
CA LEU A 194 -18.75 1.68 2.49
C LEU A 194 -20.09 1.91 3.19
N GLY A 195 -20.69 3.10 3.10
CA GLY A 195 -21.93 3.39 3.81
C GLY A 195 -22.31 4.86 3.83
N ARG A 196 -22.90 5.32 4.95
CA ARG A 196 -23.21 6.75 5.11
C ARG A 196 -21.90 7.55 5.23
N PRO A 197 -21.77 8.70 4.53
CA PRO A 197 -20.63 9.60 4.71
C PRO A 197 -20.45 10.03 6.17
N LEU A 198 -19.24 10.48 6.52
CA LEU A 198 -19.02 11.13 7.81
C LEU A 198 -19.91 12.38 7.90
N ALA A 199 -20.47 12.62 9.09
CA ALA A 199 -21.11 13.91 9.34
C ALA A 199 -20.04 15.01 9.25
N PRO A 200 -20.39 16.22 8.77
CA PRO A 200 -19.47 17.36 8.79
C PRO A 200 -18.84 17.55 10.16
N ALA A 201 -17.59 17.99 10.20
CA ALA A 201 -16.93 18.35 11.45
C ALA A 201 -17.72 19.49 12.12
N THR A 202 -17.95 19.37 13.43
CA THR A 202 -18.74 20.34 14.22
C THR A 202 -17.89 21.47 14.82
N SER A 203 -16.58 21.51 14.55
CA SER A 203 -15.65 22.45 15.17
C SER A 203 -14.79 23.19 14.13
N PRO A 204 -14.37 24.45 14.40
CA PRO A 204 -13.49 25.21 13.52
C PRO A 204 -12.15 24.47 13.36
N GLN A 205 -11.66 24.39 12.13
CA GLN A 205 -10.46 23.66 11.74
C GLN A 205 -9.19 24.36 12.25
N ASP A 206 -8.72 24.01 13.45
CA ASP A 206 -7.34 24.32 13.88
C ASP A 206 -6.31 23.69 12.92
N GLY A 207 -6.70 22.64 12.18
CA GLY A 207 -5.89 21.89 11.22
C GLY A 207 -5.44 22.65 9.97
N GLU A 208 -5.96 23.84 9.72
CA GLU A 208 -5.50 24.69 8.61
C GLU A 208 -4.37 25.64 9.01
N ALA A 209 -4.09 25.81 10.30
CA ALA A 209 -3.03 26.68 10.76
C ALA A 209 -1.65 26.06 10.42
N PRO A 210 -0.69 26.85 9.90
CA PRO A 210 0.67 26.39 9.76
C PRO A 210 1.26 25.94 11.11
N ALA A 211 1.84 24.75 11.13
CA ALA A 211 2.47 24.15 12.32
C ALA A 211 4.01 24.07 12.20
N GLY A 212 4.56 24.36 11.03
CA GLY A 212 6.00 24.29 10.75
C GLY A 212 6.35 24.83 9.36
N ASP A 213 7.50 24.42 8.84
CA ASP A 213 8.06 24.88 7.56
C ASP A 213 8.21 23.75 6.52
N VAL A 214 7.65 22.56 6.80
CA VAL A 214 7.74 21.40 5.91
C VAL A 214 6.73 21.52 4.77
N ALA A 215 7.25 21.43 3.55
CA ALA A 215 6.46 21.26 2.33
C ALA A 215 6.28 19.75 2.05
N LEU A 216 5.05 19.32 1.78
CA LEU A 216 4.77 17.90 1.53
C LEU A 216 3.51 17.69 0.67
N ARG A 217 3.36 16.48 0.14
CA ARG A 217 2.14 15.99 -0.53
C ARG A 217 1.64 14.74 0.17
N VAL A 218 0.36 14.71 0.48
CA VAL A 218 -0.34 13.48 0.87
C VAL A 218 -0.86 12.81 -0.40
N ILE A 219 -0.36 11.62 -0.68
CA ILE A 219 -0.68 10.85 -1.89
C ILE A 219 -1.57 9.70 -1.48
N ALA A 220 -2.88 9.92 -1.55
CA ALA A 220 -3.87 8.87 -1.32
C ALA A 220 -4.24 8.23 -2.66
N THR A 221 -3.77 7.00 -2.90
CA THR A 221 -4.13 6.26 -4.10
C THR A 221 -5.43 5.49 -3.88
N GLN A 222 -6.20 5.36 -4.95
CA GLN A 222 -7.35 4.47 -5.09
C GLN A 222 -7.03 3.40 -6.15
N PRO A 223 -7.78 2.28 -6.21
CA PRO A 223 -7.62 1.32 -7.29
C PRO A 223 -7.75 2.03 -8.65
N SER A 224 -6.90 1.66 -9.60
CA SER A 224 -6.71 2.31 -10.92
C SER A 224 -6.07 3.70 -10.93
N SER A 225 -5.80 4.31 -9.77
CA SER A 225 -4.92 5.48 -9.70
C SER A 225 -3.45 5.05 -9.75
N THR A 226 -2.58 5.88 -10.32
CA THR A 226 -1.15 5.57 -10.49
C THR A 226 -0.26 6.69 -9.92
N GLY A 227 -0.75 7.41 -8.91
CA GLY A 227 -0.11 8.59 -8.30
C GLY A 227 1.33 8.34 -7.86
N THR A 228 1.49 7.46 -6.86
CA THR A 228 2.80 7.07 -6.31
C THR A 228 3.72 6.49 -7.38
N TYR A 229 3.22 5.62 -8.27
CA TYR A 229 4.02 5.04 -9.36
C TYR A 229 4.60 6.08 -10.32
N ARG A 230 3.80 7.06 -10.73
CA ARG A 230 4.26 8.13 -11.63
C ARG A 230 5.23 9.06 -10.92
N LEU A 231 4.96 9.40 -9.66
CA LEU A 231 5.86 10.22 -8.87
C LEU A 231 7.21 9.54 -8.67
N ASP A 232 7.25 8.29 -8.21
CA ASP A 232 8.50 7.55 -7.98
C ASP A 232 9.33 7.43 -9.26
N GLN A 233 8.70 7.21 -10.42
CA GLN A 233 9.41 7.23 -11.71
C GLN A 233 10.02 8.59 -12.05
N LEU A 234 9.30 9.69 -11.78
CA LEU A 234 9.83 11.03 -12.01
C LEU A 234 10.98 11.33 -11.05
N ILE A 235 10.85 10.98 -9.78
CA ILE A 235 11.91 11.15 -8.78
C ILE A 235 13.16 10.36 -9.18
N ALA A 236 13.01 9.13 -9.66
CA ALA A 236 14.13 8.35 -10.18
C ALA A 236 14.83 9.04 -11.37
N GLY A 237 14.10 9.76 -12.22
CA GLY A 237 14.68 10.56 -13.31
C GLY A 237 15.22 11.92 -12.89
N LEU A 238 14.86 12.43 -11.71
CA LEU A 238 15.29 13.73 -11.18
C LEU A 238 16.49 13.63 -10.24
N ALA A 239 16.68 12.48 -9.59
CA ALA A 239 17.78 12.23 -8.65
C ALA A 239 19.14 12.45 -9.30
N ARG A 240 20.08 13.06 -8.56
CA ARG A 240 21.42 13.42 -9.07
C ARG A 240 22.58 12.82 -8.30
N GLN A 241 22.38 12.49 -7.02
CA GLN A 241 23.43 12.04 -6.10
C GLN A 241 23.07 10.69 -5.50
N ARG A 242 21.88 10.56 -4.90
CA ARG A 242 21.44 9.33 -4.24
C ARG A 242 19.97 9.04 -4.48
N LEU A 243 19.64 7.76 -4.60
CA LEU A 243 18.26 7.27 -4.55
C LEU A 243 18.24 5.99 -3.71
N TRP A 244 17.86 6.12 -2.45
CA TRP A 244 17.85 5.02 -1.49
C TRP A 244 16.40 4.61 -1.21
N LEU A 245 16.12 3.32 -1.36
CA LEU A 245 14.79 2.75 -1.31
C LEU A 245 14.74 1.67 -0.23
N THR A 246 13.73 1.71 0.63
CA THR A 246 13.39 0.65 1.58
C THR A 246 12.02 0.12 1.21
N ASP A 247 11.90 -1.18 0.99
CA ASP A 247 10.61 -1.78 0.61
C ASP A 247 10.46 -3.21 1.14
N ALA A 248 9.29 -3.54 1.68
CA ALA A 248 9.01 -4.86 2.24
C ALA A 248 8.79 -5.94 1.17
N TYR A 249 8.34 -5.56 -0.03
CA TYR A 249 7.82 -6.48 -1.04
C TYR A 249 8.17 -6.01 -2.46
N PHE A 250 9.44 -5.68 -2.68
CA PHE A 250 9.89 -5.09 -3.94
C PHE A 250 9.67 -6.07 -5.09
N VAL A 251 8.82 -5.70 -6.04
CA VAL A 251 8.61 -6.41 -7.30
C VAL A 251 8.50 -5.36 -8.41
N GLY A 252 9.65 -4.84 -8.80
CA GLY A 252 9.75 -3.75 -9.78
C GLY A 252 9.17 -4.14 -11.15
N VAL A 253 8.41 -3.20 -11.73
CA VAL A 253 7.95 -3.29 -13.12
C VAL A 253 9.02 -2.75 -14.07
N ALA A 254 9.04 -3.24 -15.31
CA ALA A 254 10.09 -2.91 -16.28
C ALA A 254 10.34 -1.39 -16.47
N PRO A 255 9.32 -0.51 -16.57
CA PRO A 255 9.57 0.92 -16.70
C PRO A 255 10.25 1.54 -15.47
N TYR A 256 9.85 1.12 -14.26
CA TYR A 256 10.48 1.61 -13.03
C TYR A 256 11.92 1.11 -12.89
N VAL A 257 12.17 -0.18 -13.16
CA VAL A 257 13.53 -0.73 -13.19
C VAL A 257 14.41 -0.01 -14.21
N SER A 258 13.85 0.37 -15.37
CA SER A 258 14.56 1.16 -16.37
C SER A 258 14.90 2.57 -15.85
N ALA A 259 14.00 3.22 -15.12
CA ALA A 259 14.27 4.54 -14.53
C ALA A 259 15.42 4.46 -13.50
N LEU A 260 15.39 3.46 -12.61
CA LEU A 260 16.48 3.22 -11.66
C LEU A 260 17.81 2.92 -12.37
N THR A 261 17.77 2.10 -13.43
CA THR A 261 18.96 1.77 -14.23
C THR A 261 19.55 3.01 -14.90
N ASN A 262 18.71 3.92 -15.40
CA ASN A 262 19.17 5.16 -16.00
C ASN A 262 19.81 6.09 -14.96
N ALA A 263 19.23 6.19 -13.75
CA ALA A 263 19.85 6.93 -12.65
C ALA A 263 21.25 6.39 -12.32
N VAL A 264 21.43 5.07 -12.23
CA VAL A 264 22.76 4.46 -12.02
C VAL A 264 23.73 4.81 -13.15
N ARG A 265 23.27 4.81 -14.40
CA ARG A 265 24.11 5.18 -15.57
C ARG A 265 24.58 6.63 -15.52
N ASP A 266 23.78 7.50 -14.93
CA ASP A 266 24.10 8.92 -14.71
C ASP A 266 24.95 9.14 -13.44
N GLY A 267 25.35 8.06 -12.75
CA GLY A 267 26.24 8.11 -11.58
C GLY A 267 25.53 8.27 -10.24
N VAL A 268 24.20 8.15 -10.20
CA VAL A 268 23.43 8.20 -8.95
C VAL A 268 23.68 6.94 -8.12
N ASP A 269 23.92 7.08 -6.81
CA ASP A 269 24.02 5.96 -5.88
C ASP A 269 22.61 5.41 -5.57
N VAL A 270 22.23 4.35 -6.30
CA VAL A 270 20.94 3.69 -6.13
C VAL A 270 21.09 2.46 -5.23
N ARG A 271 20.39 2.49 -4.09
CA ARG A 271 20.38 1.40 -3.09
C ARG A 271 18.97 0.92 -2.81
N LEU A 272 18.81 -0.39 -2.65
CA LEU A 272 17.56 -1.05 -2.31
C LEU A 272 17.76 -1.90 -1.05
N LEU A 273 17.13 -1.52 0.05
CA LEU A 273 17.04 -2.27 1.29
C LEU A 273 15.70 -3.04 1.33
N VAL A 274 15.79 -4.35 1.48
CA VAL A 274 14.67 -5.30 1.41
C VAL A 274 14.77 -6.34 2.55
N PRO A 275 13.71 -7.10 2.86
CA PRO A 275 13.75 -8.04 3.97
C PRO A 275 14.56 -9.29 3.62
N GLY A 276 15.46 -9.73 4.50
CA GLY A 276 16.06 -11.06 4.41
C GLY A 276 15.07 -12.16 4.78
N ALA A 277 14.31 -11.96 5.87
CA ALA A 277 13.17 -12.77 6.28
C ALA A 277 11.84 -12.07 5.93
N SER A 278 10.80 -12.83 5.57
CA SER A 278 9.49 -12.31 5.20
C SER A 278 8.35 -13.16 5.74
N ASP A 279 7.29 -12.49 6.20
CA ASP A 279 5.99 -13.05 6.56
C ASP A 279 5.19 -13.55 5.34
N VAL A 280 5.57 -13.16 4.12
CA VAL A 280 5.02 -13.67 2.86
C VAL A 280 6.14 -14.33 2.01
N PRO A 281 6.53 -15.59 2.29
CA PRO A 281 7.68 -16.24 1.66
C PRO A 281 7.62 -16.33 0.13
N VAL A 282 6.40 -16.40 -0.41
CA VAL A 282 6.14 -16.39 -1.85
C VAL A 282 6.62 -15.10 -2.50
N VAL A 283 6.35 -13.95 -1.88
CA VAL A 283 6.73 -12.64 -2.41
C VAL A 283 8.25 -12.45 -2.28
N ALA A 284 8.85 -12.91 -1.18
CA ALA A 284 10.31 -12.90 -1.03
C ALA A 284 11.01 -13.73 -2.13
N ALA A 285 10.47 -14.90 -2.48
CA ALA A 285 10.99 -15.70 -3.58
C ALA A 285 10.80 -15.05 -4.96
N LEU A 286 9.78 -14.21 -5.13
CA LEU A 286 9.56 -13.44 -6.35
C LEU A 286 10.52 -12.25 -6.43
N SER A 287 10.68 -11.49 -5.35
CA SER A 287 11.60 -10.35 -5.28
C SER A 287 13.03 -10.74 -5.67
N ARG A 288 13.54 -11.84 -5.10
CA ARG A 288 14.88 -12.38 -5.39
C ARG A 288 15.11 -12.79 -6.85
N THR A 289 14.06 -13.01 -7.65
CA THR A 289 14.24 -13.26 -9.09
C THR A 289 14.72 -12.04 -9.85
N GLY A 290 14.31 -10.85 -9.41
CA GLY A 290 14.67 -9.58 -10.04
C GLY A 290 16.07 -9.11 -9.68
N TYR A 291 16.64 -9.61 -8.57
CA TYR A 291 17.90 -9.09 -8.01
C TYR A 291 19.04 -9.09 -9.01
N ARG A 292 19.19 -10.17 -9.79
CA ARG A 292 20.31 -10.25 -10.74
C ARG A 292 20.30 -9.12 -11.76
N ALA A 293 19.14 -8.82 -12.36
CA ALA A 293 19.02 -7.75 -13.35
C ALA A 293 19.32 -6.37 -12.74
N LEU A 294 18.91 -6.14 -11.48
CA LEU A 294 19.19 -4.91 -10.74
C LEU A 294 20.68 -4.77 -10.41
N LEU A 295 21.30 -5.84 -9.89
CA LEU A 295 22.73 -5.88 -9.55
C LEU A 295 23.61 -5.72 -10.79
N GLU A 296 23.25 -6.36 -11.92
CA GLU A 296 23.94 -6.17 -13.21
C GLU A 296 23.79 -4.73 -13.75
N ALA A 297 22.69 -4.05 -13.42
CA ALA A 297 22.49 -2.63 -13.73
C ALA A 297 23.27 -1.69 -12.80
N GLY A 298 23.90 -2.21 -11.74
CA GLY A 298 24.68 -1.43 -10.76
C GLY A 298 23.87 -0.93 -9.56
N ILE A 299 22.60 -1.34 -9.41
CA ILE A 299 21.80 -1.06 -8.22
C ILE A 299 22.31 -1.94 -7.07
N ARG A 300 22.62 -1.35 -5.92
CA ARG A 300 23.09 -2.07 -4.74
C ARG A 300 21.89 -2.61 -3.94
N ILE A 301 21.92 -3.89 -3.57
CA ILE A 301 20.82 -4.52 -2.82
C ILE A 301 21.32 -4.98 -1.45
N TYR A 302 20.55 -4.68 -0.42
CA TYR A 302 20.82 -5.07 0.95
C TYR A 302 19.64 -5.86 1.50
N GLU A 303 19.90 -7.02 2.12
CA GLU A 303 18.89 -7.80 2.83
C GLU A 303 19.00 -7.55 4.34
N TRP A 304 17.91 -7.12 4.96
CA TRP A 304 17.79 -6.94 6.41
C TRP A 304 18.01 -8.26 7.17
N ASN A 305 18.85 -8.23 8.21
CA ASN A 305 19.22 -9.42 8.97
C ASN A 305 18.22 -9.76 10.11
N GLY A 306 17.40 -8.80 10.54
CA GLY A 306 16.41 -9.02 11.59
C GLY A 306 15.16 -9.78 11.13
N PRO A 307 14.14 -9.93 12.00
CA PRO A 307 13.02 -10.83 11.78
C PRO A 307 12.09 -10.41 10.65
N MET A 308 11.94 -9.09 10.43
CA MET A 308 11.18 -8.51 9.33
C MET A 308 11.52 -7.02 9.19
N LEU A 309 11.64 -6.57 7.95
CA LEU A 309 11.66 -5.16 7.57
C LEU A 309 10.35 -4.87 6.84
N HIS A 310 9.51 -4.00 7.41
CA HIS A 310 8.20 -3.68 6.84
C HIS A 310 8.03 -2.19 6.48
N ALA A 311 9.12 -1.41 6.53
CA ALA A 311 9.13 -0.03 6.07
C ALA A 311 8.91 0.08 4.55
N LYS A 312 8.26 1.19 4.14
CA LYS A 312 8.23 1.67 2.75
C LYS A 312 8.65 3.12 2.74
N SER A 313 9.91 3.36 2.40
CA SER A 313 10.49 4.69 2.41
C SER A 313 11.44 4.89 1.26
N ALA A 314 11.63 6.14 0.86
CA ALA A 314 12.59 6.51 -0.16
C ALA A 314 13.24 7.85 0.20
N VAL A 315 14.51 8.00 -0.19
CA VAL A 315 15.28 9.24 -0.11
C VAL A 315 15.87 9.51 -1.48
N ALA A 316 15.68 10.71 -2.00
CA ALA A 316 16.31 11.20 -3.22
C ALA A 316 17.07 12.50 -2.93
N ASP A 317 18.38 12.44 -3.16
CA ASP A 317 19.32 13.52 -2.86
C ASP A 317 19.17 14.03 -1.42
N ASN A 318 19.28 15.35 -1.21
CA ASN A 318 19.03 16.03 0.07
C ASN A 318 17.73 16.84 0.06
N LEU A 319 16.81 16.49 -0.86
CA LEU A 319 15.67 17.34 -1.19
C LEU A 319 14.33 16.64 -1.02
N TRP A 320 14.27 15.32 -1.22
CA TRP A 320 13.01 14.61 -1.26
C TRP A 320 13.05 13.31 -0.46
N ALA A 321 11.99 13.06 0.29
CA ALA A 321 11.76 11.81 1.01
C ALA A 321 10.32 11.32 0.79
N ARG A 322 10.10 10.02 0.93
CA ARG A 322 8.76 9.43 1.01
C ARG A 322 8.70 8.45 2.17
N VAL A 323 7.58 8.49 2.90
CA VAL A 323 7.21 7.51 3.92
C VAL A 323 5.74 7.18 3.74
N GLY A 324 5.36 5.90 3.79
CA GLY A 324 3.97 5.51 3.55
C GLY A 324 3.69 4.03 3.65
N SER A 325 2.55 3.65 3.08
CA SER A 325 2.07 2.27 3.03
C SER A 325 2.35 1.55 1.70
N SER A 326 2.66 2.29 0.62
CA SER A 326 2.83 1.73 -0.72
C SER A 326 4.11 0.92 -0.84
N ASN A 327 3.95 -0.36 -1.22
CA ASN A 327 5.07 -1.17 -1.67
C ASN A 327 5.40 -0.88 -3.14
N LEU A 328 6.64 -1.13 -3.53
CA LEU A 328 7.13 -1.01 -4.91
C LEU A 328 6.76 -2.25 -5.74
N ASN A 329 5.44 -2.48 -5.90
CA ASN A 329 4.88 -3.57 -6.70
C ASN A 329 3.53 -3.18 -7.33
N VAL A 330 3.10 -4.01 -8.30
CA VAL A 330 1.87 -3.78 -9.09
C VAL A 330 0.61 -3.68 -8.22
N ALA A 331 0.52 -4.46 -7.13
CA ALA A 331 -0.66 -4.47 -6.28
C ALA A 331 -0.84 -3.13 -5.57
N SER A 332 0.22 -2.60 -4.95
CA SER A 332 0.19 -1.30 -4.30
C SER A 332 0.07 -0.14 -5.31
N TRP A 333 0.73 -0.22 -6.47
CA TRP A 333 0.69 0.87 -7.45
C TRP A 333 -0.59 1.00 -8.27
N LEU A 334 -1.35 -0.07 -8.44
CA LEU A 334 -2.53 -0.07 -9.33
C LEU A 334 -3.80 -0.65 -8.69
N GLY A 335 -3.69 -1.50 -7.67
CA GLY A 335 -4.81 -2.28 -7.15
C GLY A 335 -5.35 -1.80 -5.80
N ASN A 336 -4.47 -1.39 -4.89
CA ASN A 336 -4.85 -1.06 -3.52
C ASN A 336 -5.11 0.43 -3.33
N CYS A 337 -5.90 0.75 -2.30
CA CYS A 337 -5.82 2.06 -1.68
C CYS A 337 -4.54 2.11 -0.83
N GLU A 338 -3.67 3.08 -1.10
CA GLU A 338 -2.45 3.33 -0.34
C GLU A 338 -2.37 4.80 0.07
N ILE A 339 -1.47 5.11 1.00
CA ILE A 339 -1.23 6.47 1.46
C ILE A 339 0.26 6.65 1.69
N ASP A 340 0.83 7.65 1.02
CA ASP A 340 2.22 8.06 1.18
C ASP A 340 2.29 9.54 1.42
N VAL A 341 3.34 9.97 2.11
CA VAL A 341 3.67 11.39 2.24
C VAL A 341 5.01 11.62 1.55
N ALA A 342 4.98 12.42 0.50
CA ALA A 342 6.17 12.91 -0.20
C ALA A 342 6.59 14.25 0.40
N ILE A 343 7.78 14.32 0.98
CA ILE A 343 8.27 15.41 1.83
C ILE A 343 9.43 16.11 1.12
N GLU A 344 9.33 17.44 1.00
CA GLU A 344 10.34 18.32 0.41
C GLU A 344 10.96 19.19 1.51
N ASN A 345 11.83 18.59 2.34
CA ASN A 345 12.52 19.27 3.43
C ASN A 345 13.88 18.61 3.73
N ALA A 346 14.97 19.38 3.61
CA ALA A 346 16.33 18.85 3.73
C ALA A 346 16.63 18.25 5.12
N ALA A 347 16.12 18.85 6.20
CA ALA A 347 16.36 18.35 7.54
C ALA A 347 15.66 17.01 7.79
N PHE A 348 14.42 16.85 7.33
CA PHE A 348 13.71 15.58 7.40
C PHE A 348 14.37 14.51 6.52
N VAL A 349 14.78 14.87 5.31
CA VAL A 349 15.49 13.96 4.39
C VAL A 349 16.76 13.41 5.01
N GLU A 350 17.53 14.27 5.70
CA GLU A 350 18.75 13.84 6.37
C GLU A 350 18.46 12.90 7.54
N GLN A 351 17.46 13.19 8.38
CA GLN A 351 17.04 12.27 9.46
C GLN A 351 16.66 10.88 8.93
N LEU A 352 15.94 10.82 7.80
CA LEU A 352 15.55 9.57 7.16
C LEU A 352 16.75 8.86 6.52
N ALA A 353 17.69 9.61 5.94
CA ALA A 353 18.93 9.08 5.38
C ALA A 353 19.83 8.47 6.47
N GLU A 354 20.00 9.16 7.60
CA GLU A 354 20.72 8.62 8.76
C GLU A 354 20.05 7.34 9.29
N GLN A 355 18.71 7.29 9.34
CA GLN A 355 18.00 6.07 9.69
C GLN A 355 18.26 4.94 8.69
N TYR A 356 18.24 5.24 7.39
CA TYR A 356 18.53 4.26 6.35
C TYR A 356 19.94 3.67 6.53
N GLU A 357 20.94 4.50 6.84
CA GLU A 357 22.31 4.04 7.10
C GLU A 357 22.42 3.21 8.36
N ARG A 358 21.70 3.57 9.44
CA ARG A 358 21.55 2.70 10.62
C ARG A 358 20.95 1.36 10.24
N ASP A 359 19.95 1.34 9.37
CA ASP A 359 19.33 0.10 8.90
C ASP A 359 20.32 -0.75 8.08
N LEU A 360 21.20 -0.12 7.28
CA LEU A 360 22.25 -0.83 6.53
C LEU A 360 23.29 -1.49 7.44
N ALA A 361 23.58 -0.94 8.62
CA ALA A 361 24.49 -1.56 9.59
C ALA A 361 23.97 -2.94 10.09
N HIS A 362 22.68 -3.19 9.93
CA HIS A 362 22.00 -4.45 10.26
C HIS A 362 21.52 -5.20 9.01
N ALA A 363 22.12 -4.93 7.85
CA ALA A 363 21.80 -5.59 6.60
C ALA A 363 23.04 -6.20 5.94
N THR A 364 22.82 -7.18 5.06
CA THR A 364 23.87 -7.84 4.28
C THR A 364 23.76 -7.41 2.82
N GLU A 365 24.85 -6.86 2.25
CA GLU A 365 24.89 -6.52 0.83
C GLU A 365 24.95 -7.79 -0.03
N ILE A 366 24.08 -7.86 -1.04
CA ILE A 366 24.06 -8.94 -2.01
C ILE A 366 25.01 -8.61 -3.15
N VAL A 367 26.07 -9.42 -3.29
CA VAL A 367 27.07 -9.26 -4.36
C VAL A 367 26.98 -10.40 -5.37
N LEU A 368 27.07 -10.07 -6.66
CA LEU A 368 27.18 -11.09 -7.71
C LEU A 368 28.56 -11.75 -7.62
N SER A 369 28.62 -13.00 -7.14
CA SER A 369 29.88 -13.75 -7.18
C SER A 369 30.25 -14.04 -8.65
N ARG A 370 31.37 -13.51 -9.13
CA ARG A 370 31.99 -13.95 -10.39
C ARG A 370 32.59 -15.34 -10.20
N ARG A 371 31.78 -16.40 -10.12
CA ARG A 371 32.33 -17.76 -10.24
C ARG A 371 32.71 -18.00 -11.70
N ARG A 372 34.01 -18.13 -11.97
CA ARG A 372 34.52 -18.84 -13.16
C ARG A 372 33.78 -20.18 -13.23
N ALA A 373 33.18 -20.47 -14.38
CA ALA A 373 32.60 -21.77 -14.66
C ALA A 373 33.67 -22.85 -14.41
N ARG A 374 33.54 -23.57 -13.30
CA ARG A 374 34.29 -24.82 -13.10
C ARG A 374 33.53 -25.89 -13.89
N PRO A 375 34.21 -26.70 -14.72
CA PRO A 375 33.59 -27.85 -15.33
C PRO A 375 33.00 -28.72 -14.22
N VAL A 376 31.70 -29.00 -14.30
CA VAL A 376 31.02 -29.87 -13.34
C VAL A 376 31.51 -31.29 -13.60
N SER A 377 32.33 -31.85 -12.69
CA SER A 377 32.50 -33.30 -12.63
C SER A 377 31.20 -33.92 -12.12
N PRO A 378 30.69 -35.00 -12.74
CA PRO A 378 29.42 -35.60 -12.35
C PRO A 378 29.57 -36.29 -10.99
N VAL A 379 28.68 -35.97 -10.04
CA VAL A 379 28.58 -36.65 -8.75
C VAL A 379 27.45 -37.70 -8.83
N PRO A 380 27.62 -38.92 -8.29
CA PRO A 380 26.62 -39.99 -8.37
C PRO A 380 25.38 -39.69 -7.52
N HIS A 381 24.23 -40.17 -8.00
CA HIS A 381 22.94 -40.08 -7.35
C HIS A 381 22.83 -40.94 -6.08
N HIS A 382 22.35 -40.33 -4.99
CA HIS A 382 21.73 -41.06 -3.88
C HIS A 382 20.27 -40.61 -3.72
N SER A 383 19.38 -41.60 -3.65
CA SER A 383 17.95 -41.47 -3.40
C SER A 383 17.63 -41.47 -1.90
N HIS A 384 16.43 -40.96 -1.56
CA HIS A 384 15.66 -40.93 -0.30
C HIS A 384 15.23 -39.48 0.00
N GLY A 385 14.02 -39.13 0.41
CA GLY A 385 12.79 -39.82 0.77
C GLY A 385 11.75 -38.72 1.08
N SER A 386 10.47 -39.01 0.89
CA SER A 386 9.37 -38.03 0.89
C SER A 386 9.03 -37.47 2.27
N GLY A 387 8.73 -36.16 2.32
CA GLY A 387 8.09 -35.48 3.44
C GLY A 387 7.15 -34.40 2.90
N SER A 388 5.84 -34.64 3.00
CA SER A 388 4.79 -33.76 2.49
C SER A 388 4.46 -32.67 3.52
N HIS A 389 4.43 -31.40 3.11
CA HIS A 389 3.39 -30.41 3.47
C HIS A 389 3.62 -29.07 2.72
N GLY A 390 2.51 -28.42 2.32
CA GLY A 390 2.47 -27.06 1.77
C GLY A 390 2.45 -26.96 0.23
N SER A 391 1.41 -27.47 -0.46
CA SER A 391 1.34 -27.46 -1.94
C SER A 391 0.56 -26.30 -2.56
N ALA A 392 -0.17 -25.48 -1.80
CA ALA A 392 -1.03 -24.44 -2.39
C ALA A 392 -0.28 -23.14 -2.75
N SER A 393 0.85 -22.83 -2.12
CA SER A 393 1.60 -21.58 -2.32
C SER A 393 2.67 -21.64 -3.42
N ARG A 394 3.08 -22.85 -3.84
CA ARG A 394 4.14 -23.05 -4.85
C ARG A 394 3.63 -23.06 -6.30
N SER A 395 2.37 -23.43 -6.52
CA SER A 395 1.75 -23.49 -7.86
C SER A 395 1.53 -22.10 -8.47
N ALA A 396 1.13 -21.11 -7.67
CA ALA A 396 0.91 -19.74 -8.12
C ALA A 396 2.22 -19.00 -8.50
N VAL A 397 3.32 -19.28 -7.79
CA VAL A 397 4.65 -18.71 -8.07
C VAL A 397 5.27 -19.28 -9.34
N GLY A 398 5.05 -20.58 -9.59
CA GLY A 398 5.46 -21.23 -10.83
C GLY A 398 4.78 -20.62 -12.06
N ALA A 399 3.47 -20.42 -12.01
CA ALA A 399 2.69 -19.91 -13.14
C ALA A 399 3.06 -18.47 -13.57
N MET A 400 3.44 -17.60 -12.63
CA MET A 400 3.78 -16.20 -12.95
C MET A 400 5.23 -15.99 -13.41
N ARG A 401 6.19 -16.78 -12.92
CA ARG A 401 7.57 -16.78 -13.46
C ARG A 401 7.58 -17.16 -14.94
N MET A 402 6.69 -18.06 -15.35
CA MET A 402 6.55 -18.48 -16.73
C MET A 402 6.07 -17.37 -17.66
N ALA A 403 5.12 -16.51 -17.25
CA ALA A 403 4.56 -15.50 -18.14
C ALA A 403 5.60 -14.44 -18.58
N THR A 404 6.51 -14.05 -17.68
CA THR A 404 7.56 -13.07 -17.96
C THR A 404 8.75 -13.67 -18.71
N THR A 405 9.10 -14.94 -18.47
CA THR A 405 10.15 -15.64 -19.24
C THR A 405 9.67 -16.16 -20.60
N LEU A 406 8.41 -16.59 -20.74
CA LEU A 406 7.83 -17.02 -22.02
C LEU A 406 7.74 -15.84 -23.00
N GLY A 407 7.42 -14.63 -22.54
CA GLY A 407 7.44 -13.44 -23.39
C GLY A 407 8.84 -13.08 -23.92
N ALA A 408 9.89 -13.34 -23.14
CA ALA A 408 11.29 -13.14 -23.54
C ALA A 408 11.83 -14.27 -24.44
N ALA A 409 11.40 -15.51 -24.22
CA ALA A 409 11.80 -16.68 -25.01
C ALA A 409 11.09 -16.72 -26.38
N LEU A 410 9.81 -16.31 -26.45
CA LEU A 410 9.05 -16.22 -27.71
C LEU A 410 9.48 -15.05 -28.59
N SER A 411 10.10 -14.01 -28.01
CA SER A 411 10.59 -12.84 -28.76
C SER A 411 12.05 -12.93 -29.22
N ASN A 412 12.74 -14.05 -28.93
CA ASN A 412 14.09 -14.39 -29.41
C ASN A 412 15.15 -13.27 -29.23
N ARG A 413 15.01 -12.40 -28.20
CA ARG A 413 15.86 -11.21 -28.01
C ARG A 413 16.93 -11.32 -26.91
N ARG A 414 17.08 -12.45 -26.22
CA ARG A 414 18.17 -12.65 -25.23
C ARG A 414 18.65 -14.09 -25.12
N VAL A 415 19.97 -14.26 -24.96
CA VAL A 415 20.61 -15.50 -24.52
C VAL A 415 20.30 -15.69 -23.03
N LEU A 416 19.49 -16.69 -22.72
CA LEU A 416 19.15 -17.07 -21.35
C LEU A 416 20.37 -17.66 -20.66
N SER A 417 20.61 -17.28 -19.41
CA SER A 417 21.69 -17.81 -18.59
C SER A 417 21.35 -19.17 -17.97
N ASP A 418 22.35 -19.97 -17.61
CA ASP A 418 22.17 -21.33 -17.07
C ASP A 418 21.27 -21.39 -15.82
N THR A 419 21.22 -20.32 -15.03
CA THR A 419 20.33 -20.19 -13.86
C THR A 419 18.84 -19.97 -14.19
N GLU A 420 18.52 -19.54 -15.42
CA GLU A 420 17.14 -19.31 -15.89
C GLU A 420 16.52 -20.55 -16.57
N THR A 421 17.33 -21.56 -16.85
CA THR A 421 16.90 -22.81 -17.52
C THR A 421 16.02 -23.70 -16.62
N ARG A 422 16.30 -23.77 -15.32
CA ARG A 422 15.53 -24.61 -14.37
C ARG A 422 14.06 -24.15 -14.22
N PRO A 423 13.77 -22.85 -14.06
CA PRO A 423 12.40 -22.35 -14.12
C PRO A 423 11.70 -22.62 -15.46
N LEU A 424 12.42 -22.57 -16.58
CA LEU A 424 11.86 -22.84 -17.92
C LEU A 424 11.47 -24.31 -18.09
N VAL A 425 12.31 -25.24 -17.63
CA VAL A 425 11.99 -26.68 -17.63
C VAL A 425 10.80 -26.97 -16.71
N GLY A 426 10.80 -26.40 -15.50
CA GLY A 426 9.67 -26.52 -14.59
C GLY A 426 8.37 -25.96 -15.19
N GLY A 427 8.49 -24.87 -15.94
CA GLY A 427 7.38 -24.31 -16.67
C GLY A 427 6.89 -25.18 -17.83
N ALA A 428 7.79 -25.66 -18.68
CA ALA A 428 7.45 -26.57 -19.77
C ALA A 428 6.75 -27.83 -19.25
N LEU A 429 7.25 -28.44 -18.17
CA LEU A 429 6.63 -29.58 -17.52
C LEU A 429 5.23 -29.25 -16.98
N LEU A 430 5.03 -28.07 -16.39
CA LEU A 430 3.72 -27.62 -15.95
C LEU A 430 2.74 -27.45 -17.11
N LEU A 431 3.17 -26.84 -18.22
CA LEU A 431 2.33 -26.68 -19.41
C LEU A 431 1.98 -28.03 -20.03
N PHE A 432 2.94 -28.95 -20.13
CA PHE A 432 2.67 -30.31 -20.58
C PHE A 432 1.75 -31.07 -19.63
N ALA A 433 1.89 -30.90 -18.31
CA ALA A 433 0.98 -31.48 -17.34
C ALA A 433 -0.44 -30.91 -17.47
N ILE A 434 -0.59 -29.59 -17.64
CA ILE A 434 -1.88 -28.94 -17.89
C ILE A 434 -2.48 -29.44 -19.20
N ALA A 435 -1.69 -29.52 -20.28
CA ALA A 435 -2.13 -30.04 -21.56
C ALA A 435 -2.55 -31.52 -21.47
N ALA A 436 -1.81 -32.35 -20.73
CA ALA A 436 -2.16 -33.75 -20.48
C ALA A 436 -3.45 -33.86 -19.64
N ILE A 437 -3.61 -33.06 -18.59
CA ILE A 437 -4.86 -33.02 -17.81
C ILE A 437 -6.03 -32.56 -18.69
N ALA A 438 -5.82 -31.56 -19.54
CA ALA A 438 -6.84 -31.08 -20.49
C ALA A 438 -7.25 -32.16 -21.49
N ALA A 439 -6.29 -32.93 -22.01
CA ALA A 439 -6.53 -33.98 -22.99
C ALA A 439 -7.15 -35.24 -22.36
N LEU A 440 -6.64 -35.69 -21.21
CA LEU A 440 -7.01 -36.96 -20.58
C LEU A 440 -8.24 -36.82 -19.67
N TRP A 441 -8.39 -35.66 -19.01
CA TRP A 441 -9.49 -35.37 -18.09
C TRP A 441 -10.04 -33.97 -18.34
N PRO A 442 -10.62 -33.69 -19.53
CA PRO A 442 -11.13 -32.37 -19.88
C PRO A 442 -12.13 -31.84 -18.84
N ARG A 443 -12.88 -32.74 -18.18
CA ARG A 443 -13.79 -32.43 -17.08
C ARG A 443 -13.12 -31.75 -15.89
N VAL A 444 -11.88 -32.11 -15.55
CA VAL A 444 -11.13 -31.52 -14.41
C VAL A 444 -10.85 -30.03 -14.63
N LEU A 445 -10.67 -29.59 -15.88
CA LEU A 445 -10.53 -28.17 -16.24
C LEU A 445 -11.89 -27.53 -16.55
N ALA A 446 -12.77 -28.23 -17.25
CA ALA A 446 -14.06 -27.71 -17.70
C ALA A 446 -15.03 -27.43 -16.55
N TRP A 447 -15.08 -28.27 -15.50
CA TRP A 447 -15.98 -28.04 -14.36
C TRP A 447 -15.62 -26.79 -13.55
N PRO A 448 -14.35 -26.54 -13.14
CA PRO A 448 -13.98 -25.30 -12.47
C PRO A 448 -14.20 -24.05 -13.34
N LEU A 449 -13.84 -24.11 -14.63
CA LEU A 449 -14.07 -22.99 -15.55
C LEU A 449 -15.56 -22.73 -15.77
N GLY A 450 -16.36 -23.78 -15.95
CA GLY A 450 -17.81 -23.69 -16.08
C GLY A 450 -18.48 -23.16 -14.81
N ALA A 451 -18.03 -23.60 -13.63
CA ALA A 451 -18.49 -23.09 -12.35
C ALA A 451 -18.15 -21.60 -12.16
N LEU A 452 -16.94 -21.18 -12.54
CA LEU A 452 -16.53 -19.78 -12.51
C LEU A 452 -17.37 -18.94 -13.48
N ALA A 453 -17.58 -19.41 -14.71
CA ALA A 453 -18.41 -18.73 -15.70
C ALA A 453 -19.87 -18.60 -15.24
N ALA A 454 -20.45 -19.68 -14.71
CA ALA A 454 -21.79 -19.68 -14.13
C ALA A 454 -21.89 -18.69 -12.96
N TRP A 455 -20.90 -18.69 -12.08
CA TRP A 455 -20.85 -17.78 -10.93
C TRP A 455 -20.77 -16.30 -11.35
N ILE A 456 -19.94 -15.96 -12.33
CA ILE A 456 -19.86 -14.61 -12.91
C ILE A 456 -21.21 -14.24 -13.56
N GLY A 457 -21.81 -15.15 -14.33
CA GLY A 457 -23.11 -14.95 -14.97
C GLY A 457 -24.23 -14.68 -13.96
N ILE A 458 -24.31 -15.48 -12.89
CA ILE A 458 -25.27 -15.29 -11.79
C ILE A 458 -25.04 -13.95 -11.09
N SER A 459 -23.78 -13.57 -10.86
CA SER A 459 -23.43 -12.30 -10.23
C SER A 459 -23.89 -11.10 -11.06
N PHE A 460 -23.67 -11.12 -12.38
CA PHE A 460 -24.17 -10.08 -13.29
C PHE A 460 -25.69 -10.01 -13.32
N ALA A 461 -26.38 -11.15 -13.42
CA ALA A 461 -27.84 -11.20 -13.38
C ALA A 461 -28.39 -10.62 -12.07
N ALA A 462 -27.80 -10.99 -10.93
CA ALA A 462 -28.19 -10.48 -9.62
C ALA A 462 -27.98 -8.96 -9.50
N ARG A 463 -26.85 -8.44 -9.99
CA ARG A 463 -26.58 -6.98 -10.02
C ARG A 463 -27.58 -6.25 -10.91
N TRP A 464 -27.90 -6.78 -12.09
CA TRP A 464 -28.91 -6.21 -12.98
C TRP A 464 -30.29 -6.14 -12.31
N VAL A 465 -30.74 -7.23 -11.67
CA VAL A 465 -32.02 -7.25 -10.93
C VAL A 465 -32.02 -6.21 -9.80
N ARG A 466 -30.93 -6.10 -9.02
CA ARG A 466 -30.80 -5.10 -7.94
C ARG A 466 -30.88 -3.68 -8.48
N MET A 467 -30.17 -3.38 -9.56
CA MET A 467 -30.20 -2.05 -10.21
C MET A 467 -31.60 -1.72 -10.73
N ARG A 468 -32.28 -2.66 -11.39
CA ARG A 468 -33.65 -2.47 -11.90
C ARG A 468 -34.65 -2.22 -10.76
N ARG A 469 -34.55 -2.98 -9.65
CA ARG A 469 -35.38 -2.76 -8.45
C ARG A 469 -35.14 -1.39 -7.81
N ARG A 470 -33.88 -0.92 -7.74
CA ARG A 470 -33.54 0.43 -7.26
C ARG A 470 -34.15 1.51 -8.15
N ARG A 471 -34.04 1.38 -9.48
CA ARG A 471 -34.66 2.31 -10.44
C ARG A 471 -36.18 2.37 -10.29
N HIS A 472 -36.86 1.21 -10.18
CA HIS A 472 -38.31 1.17 -9.97
C HIS A 472 -38.77 1.74 -8.62
N ARG A 473 -37.96 1.61 -7.55
CA ARG A 473 -38.24 2.24 -6.26
C ARG A 473 -38.06 3.75 -6.32
N ALA A 474 -36.99 4.23 -6.96
CA ALA A 474 -36.75 5.67 -7.15
C ALA A 474 -37.83 6.33 -8.02
N SER A 475 -38.30 5.67 -9.09
CA SER A 475 -39.39 6.18 -9.92
C SER A 475 -40.75 6.21 -9.21
N ARG A 476 -40.97 5.32 -8.24
CA ARG A 476 -42.18 5.32 -7.40
C ARG A 476 -42.15 6.42 -6.34
N SER A 477 -40.99 6.68 -5.72
CA SER A 477 -40.88 7.79 -4.76
C SER A 477 -40.97 9.16 -5.44
N SER A 478 -40.45 9.31 -6.66
CA SER A 478 -40.61 10.55 -7.43
C SER A 478 -42.05 10.79 -7.90
N ALA A 479 -42.78 9.71 -8.24
CA ALA A 479 -44.20 9.82 -8.61
C ALA A 479 -45.11 10.16 -7.41
N GLN A 480 -44.75 9.72 -6.20
CA GLN A 480 -45.50 10.05 -4.97
C GLN A 480 -45.17 11.45 -4.41
N GLY A 481 -44.01 12.03 -4.74
CA GLY A 481 -43.67 13.41 -4.37
C GLY A 481 -44.31 14.48 -5.26
N ALA A 482 -44.74 14.12 -6.48
CA ALA A 482 -45.39 15.03 -7.43
C ALA A 482 -46.92 15.13 -7.26
N SER A 483 -47.51 14.39 -6.31
CA SER A 483 -48.96 14.36 -6.04
C SER A 483 -49.36 14.97 -4.69
N GLY A 484 -48.57 15.91 -4.15
CA GLY A 484 -49.00 16.78 -3.06
C GLY A 484 -49.90 17.91 -3.59
N PRO A 485 -50.96 18.32 -2.88
CA PRO A 485 -51.92 19.29 -3.40
C PRO A 485 -51.24 20.63 -3.67
N ALA A 486 -51.47 21.18 -4.87
CA ALA A 486 -51.07 22.53 -5.22
C ALA A 486 -51.67 23.52 -4.21
N ALA A 487 -50.81 24.14 -3.39
CA ALA A 487 -51.20 25.26 -2.56
C ALA A 487 -51.56 26.43 -3.49
N ALA A 488 -52.79 26.91 -3.37
CA ALA A 488 -53.30 28.07 -4.08
C ALA A 488 -52.42 29.30 -3.81
N GLN A 489 -52.00 29.97 -4.88
CA GLN A 489 -51.43 31.31 -4.81
C GLN A 489 -52.56 32.31 -4.48
N PRO A 490 -52.36 33.27 -3.55
CA PRO A 490 -53.29 34.38 -3.37
C PRO A 490 -53.09 35.43 -4.47
N PRO A 491 -54.13 36.22 -4.82
CA PRO A 491 -54.06 37.17 -5.92
C PRO A 491 -53.23 38.40 -5.54
N GLU A 492 -52.45 38.88 -6.51
CA GLU A 492 -51.82 40.20 -6.50
C GLU A 492 -52.91 41.29 -6.47
N HIS A 493 -52.82 42.17 -5.48
CA HIS A 493 -53.41 43.50 -5.53
C HIS A 493 -52.26 44.51 -5.53
N ASP A 494 -52.09 45.18 -6.67
CA ASP A 494 -51.49 46.53 -6.79
C ASP A 494 -52.61 47.57 -6.52
N PRO A 495 -52.31 48.82 -6.12
CA PRO A 495 -51.02 49.52 -6.23
C PRO A 495 -50.34 49.91 -4.91
#